data_AF-A0A9W9SY04-F1
#
_entry.id   AF-A0A9W9SY04-F1
#
_cell.length_a   1.000
_cell.length_b   1.000
_cell.length_c   1.000
_cell.angle_alpha   90.00
_cell.angle_beta   90.00
_cell.angle_gamma   90.00
#
_symmetry.space_group_name_H-M   'P 1'
#
loop_
_entity.id
_entity.type
_entity.pdbx_description
1 polymer ?
#
loop_
_entity_poly.entity_id
_entity_poly.type
_entity_poly.pdbx_seq_one_letter_code
_entity_poly.pdbx_strand_id
1 'polypeptide(L)'
;MGLAYRPKHRLPPNLMFIGGCQAIIPISGSVADQFVQIAQIIPSPNSPFQFERQPPTPREELFERLKALDKLQVTHPFLIVTKADVAFCFYRGIYQLKIGTPDEIIQLVINSGNAAVEAAEQLVNQGFLFWNVIGSVFQYACILLAIDTPAASVHIATAFKGLENLVKAADTGLTRRALSMARHLLSLNIAKKRKELAQLEAVEASYQFFQAQPEPEANTAVPDMGWGDGWDQFLIEPYLSMLGPDIQL
;
A
#
# COMPACT_ATOMS: atom_id res chain seq x y z
N MET A 1 16.43 17.14 64.52
CA MET A 1 15.84 18.37 63.95
C MET A 1 15.14 17.96 62.65
N GLY A 2 13.89 17.51 62.76
CA GLY A 2 13.09 17.03 61.62
C GLY A 2 11.92 17.98 61.41
N LEU A 3 11.76 18.49 60.19
CA LEU A 3 10.61 19.30 59.83
C LEU A 3 9.57 18.42 59.12
N ALA A 4 8.47 18.22 59.83
CA ALA A 4 7.28 17.53 59.36
C ALA A 4 6.52 18.41 58.36
N TYR A 5 6.17 17.85 57.20
CA TYR A 5 5.20 18.45 56.28
C TYR A 5 3.87 17.71 56.42
N ARG A 6 2.83 18.38 56.94
CA ARG A 6 1.46 17.89 56.95
C ARG A 6 0.79 18.17 55.60
N PRO A 7 0.16 17.21 54.93
CA PRO A 7 -0.80 17.51 53.87
C PRO A 7 -2.17 17.78 54.51
N LYS A 8 -2.60 19.04 54.50
CA LYS A 8 -4.04 19.36 54.52
C LYS A 8 -4.48 19.36 53.06
N HIS A 9 -5.33 18.40 52.68
CA HIS A 9 -6.48 18.53 51.79
C HIS A 9 -6.99 17.11 51.51
N ARG A 10 -8.07 16.75 52.21
CA ARG A 10 -8.80 15.50 52.04
C ARG A 10 -9.63 15.67 50.75
N LEU A 11 -9.22 15.02 49.66
CA LEU A 11 -10.01 14.96 48.42
C LEU A 11 -11.25 14.06 48.63
N PRO A 12 -12.42 14.41 48.07
CA PRO A 12 -13.61 13.56 48.12
C PRO A 12 -13.45 12.31 47.22
N PRO A 13 -14.14 11.18 47.53
CA PRO A 13 -13.87 9.87 46.93
C PRO A 13 -14.34 9.67 45.48
N ASN A 14 -14.79 10.71 44.76
CA ASN A 14 -15.43 10.56 43.44
C ASN A 14 -14.82 11.45 42.33
N LEU A 15 -13.49 11.56 42.25
CA LEU A 15 -12.84 12.13 41.06
C LEU A 15 -11.91 11.11 40.42
N MET A 16 -12.47 10.35 39.46
CA MET A 16 -11.68 9.59 38.51
C MET A 16 -11.08 10.59 37.52
N PHE A 17 -9.86 11.07 37.79
CA PHE A 17 -9.09 11.80 36.78
C PHE A 17 -8.69 10.82 35.68
N ILE A 18 -9.50 10.73 34.62
CA ILE A 18 -8.99 10.23 33.33
C ILE A 18 -8.12 11.36 32.80
N GLY A 19 -6.83 11.31 33.10
CA GLY A 19 -5.84 12.25 32.57
C GLY A 19 -5.72 12.08 31.06
N GLY A 20 -6.55 12.80 30.31
CA GLY A 20 -6.38 12.92 28.86
C GLY A 20 -5.15 13.77 28.55
N CYS A 21 -4.32 13.32 27.62
CA CYS A 21 -3.26 14.15 27.04
C CYS A 21 -3.91 15.41 26.43
N GLN A 22 -3.41 16.60 26.80
CA GLN A 22 -3.84 17.85 26.19
C GLN A 22 -3.56 17.85 24.68
N ALA A 23 -4.35 18.60 23.91
CA ALA A 23 -4.14 18.75 22.47
C ALA A 23 -2.74 19.34 22.19
N ILE A 24 -2.05 18.79 21.19
CA ILE A 24 -0.72 19.29 20.80
C ILE A 24 -0.90 20.62 20.07
N ILE A 25 -0.21 21.64 20.58
CA ILE A 25 -0.21 22.98 19.99
C ILE A 25 0.88 23.00 18.90
N PRO A 26 0.57 23.39 17.66
CA PRO A 26 1.59 23.54 16.62
C PRO A 26 2.67 24.53 17.05
N ILE A 27 3.93 24.11 16.97
CA ILE A 27 5.09 24.96 17.25
C ILE A 27 5.78 25.24 15.91
N SER A 28 6.03 26.50 15.60
CA SER A 28 6.71 26.89 14.36
C SER A 28 8.07 26.18 14.24
N GLY A 29 8.31 25.53 13.10
CA GLY A 29 9.53 24.75 12.84
C GLY A 29 9.53 23.32 13.40
N SER A 30 8.50 22.93 14.15
CA SER A 30 8.28 21.55 14.58
C SER A 30 7.35 20.83 13.62
N VAL A 31 7.55 19.52 13.48
CA VAL A 31 6.69 18.62 12.70
C VAL A 31 5.88 17.66 13.59
N ALA A 32 5.90 17.89 14.91
CA ALA A 32 5.31 17.00 15.90
C ALA A 32 3.78 16.95 15.83
N ASP A 33 3.13 18.07 15.52
CA ASP A 33 1.68 18.15 15.32
C ASP A 33 1.24 17.28 14.13
N GLN A 34 1.96 17.35 13.02
CA GLN A 34 1.69 16.51 11.83
C GLN A 34 1.96 15.02 12.13
N PHE A 35 3.03 14.70 12.86
CA PHE A 35 3.28 13.32 13.31
C PHE A 35 2.11 12.77 14.13
N VAL A 36 1.55 13.59 15.03
CA VAL A 36 0.41 13.19 15.84
C VAL A 36 -0.87 13.09 15.02
N GLN A 37 -1.09 13.95 14.02
CA GLN A 37 -2.21 13.79 13.08
C GLN A 37 -2.15 12.44 12.35
N ILE A 38 -0.96 12.01 11.89
CA ILE A 38 -0.77 10.68 11.31
C ILE A 38 -1.14 9.59 12.32
N ALA A 39 -0.63 9.69 13.56
CA ALA A 39 -0.87 8.69 14.59
C ALA A 39 -2.36 8.61 15.00
N GLN A 40 -3.09 9.73 14.98
CA GLN A 40 -4.51 9.78 15.32
C GLN A 40 -5.38 8.99 14.33
N ILE A 41 -4.95 8.85 13.08
CA ILE A 41 -5.66 8.06 12.04
C ILE A 41 -5.56 6.55 12.29
N ILE A 42 -4.57 6.10 13.08
CA ILE A 42 -4.39 4.67 13.37
C ILE A 42 -5.57 4.17 14.22
N PRO A 43 -6.20 3.03 13.87
CA PRO A 43 -7.26 2.44 14.68
C PRO A 43 -6.78 2.20 16.11
N SER A 44 -7.45 2.83 17.07
CA SER A 44 -7.24 2.57 18.49
C SER A 44 -8.55 2.83 19.24
N PRO A 45 -8.78 2.19 20.42
CA PRO A 45 -10.03 2.35 21.17
C PRO A 45 -10.36 3.79 21.54
N ASN A 46 -9.34 4.66 21.62
CA ASN A 46 -9.46 6.07 21.99
C ASN A 46 -9.02 6.99 20.83
N SER A 47 -9.06 6.51 19.59
CA SER A 47 -8.69 7.32 18.42
C SER A 47 -9.65 8.52 18.32
N PRO A 48 -9.15 9.76 18.21
CA PRO A 48 -10.00 10.92 17.98
C PRO A 48 -10.45 11.02 16.52
N PHE A 49 -9.99 10.13 15.64
CA PHE A 49 -10.39 10.10 14.24
C PHE A 49 -11.86 9.68 14.12
N GLN A 50 -12.66 10.54 13.53
CA GLN A 50 -14.10 10.32 13.34
C GLN A 50 -14.40 10.11 11.87
N PHE A 51 -15.29 9.16 11.59
CA PHE A 51 -15.84 8.95 10.25
C PHE A 51 -17.08 9.82 10.08
N GLU A 52 -17.26 10.41 8.89
CA GLU A 52 -18.50 11.11 8.54
C GLU A 52 -19.70 10.15 8.55
N ARG A 53 -19.47 8.92 8.10
CA ARG A 53 -20.42 7.81 8.15
C ARG A 53 -19.71 6.58 8.66
N GLN A 54 -20.32 5.87 9.62
CA GLN A 54 -19.74 4.65 10.15
C GLN A 54 -19.52 3.63 9.02
N PRO A 55 -18.27 3.16 8.81
CA PRO A 55 -17.99 2.16 7.81
C PRO A 55 -18.71 0.85 8.16
N PRO A 56 -19.40 0.21 7.21
CA PRO A 56 -20.18 -1.01 7.46
C PRO A 56 -19.28 -2.24 7.64
N THR A 57 -18.04 -2.20 7.16
CA THR A 57 -17.08 -3.31 7.26
C THR A 57 -15.71 -2.82 7.76
N PRO A 58 -14.94 -3.68 8.48
CA PRO A 58 -13.56 -3.35 8.87
C PRO A 58 -12.66 -3.00 7.69
N ARG A 59 -12.97 -3.53 6.50
CA ARG A 59 -12.25 -3.23 5.26
C ARG A 59 -12.47 -1.80 4.79
N GLU A 60 -13.74 -1.37 4.74
CA GLU A 60 -14.11 -0.01 4.38
C GLU A 60 -13.57 0.99 5.39
N GLU A 61 -13.50 0.60 6.67
CA GLU A 61 -12.82 1.40 7.69
C GLU A 61 -11.35 1.67 7.31
N LEU A 62 -10.61 0.64 6.90
CA LEU A 62 -9.22 0.80 6.46
C LEU A 62 -9.10 1.63 5.17
N PHE A 63 -10.07 1.54 4.25
CA PHE A 63 -10.12 2.39 3.07
C PHE A 63 -10.29 3.86 3.42
N GLU A 64 -11.26 4.19 4.27
CA GLU A 64 -11.52 5.57 4.68
C GLU A 64 -10.35 6.15 5.47
N ARG A 65 -9.72 5.36 6.35
CA ARG A 65 -8.50 5.78 7.06
C ARG A 65 -7.33 6.02 6.11
N LEU A 66 -7.17 5.18 5.09
CA LEU A 66 -6.13 5.37 4.08
C LEU A 66 -6.36 6.63 3.24
N LYS A 67 -7.61 6.90 2.84
CA LYS A 67 -8.00 8.14 2.14
C LYS A 67 -7.78 9.37 3.02
N ALA A 68 -8.11 9.29 4.30
CA ALA A 68 -7.84 10.38 5.24
C ALA A 68 -6.34 10.63 5.44
N LEU A 69 -5.54 9.56 5.48
CA LEU A 69 -4.09 9.64 5.56
C LEU A 69 -3.52 10.35 4.31
N ASP A 70 -4.01 10.01 3.12
CA ASP A 70 -3.59 10.64 1.86
C ASP A 70 -3.84 12.15 1.84
N LYS A 71 -4.98 12.60 2.38
CA LYS A 71 -5.33 14.03 2.51
C LYS A 71 -4.37 14.84 3.39
N LEU A 72 -3.61 14.19 4.29
CA LEU A 72 -2.62 14.89 5.12
C LEU A 72 -1.44 15.35 4.26
N GLN A 73 -1.23 16.68 4.23
CA GLN A 73 -0.08 17.29 3.55
C GLN A 73 1.12 17.27 4.47
N VAL A 74 2.15 16.51 4.10
CA VAL A 74 3.41 16.40 4.84
C VAL A 74 4.58 16.65 3.90
N THR A 75 5.52 17.49 4.31
CA THR A 75 6.68 17.88 3.49
C THR A 75 7.99 17.34 4.04
N HIS A 76 8.07 17.08 5.34
CA HIS A 76 9.29 16.62 5.96
C HIS A 76 9.56 15.14 5.60
N PRO A 77 10.76 14.76 5.11
CA PRO A 77 11.03 13.40 4.64
C PRO A 77 10.71 12.29 5.65
N PHE A 78 11.03 12.51 6.93
CA PHE A 78 10.64 11.58 8.00
C PHE A 78 9.13 11.34 8.09
N LEU A 79 8.31 12.37 7.90
CA LEU A 79 6.86 12.25 7.95
C LEU A 79 6.31 11.57 6.70
N ILE A 80 6.91 11.81 5.53
CA ILE A 80 6.55 11.10 4.29
C ILE A 80 6.75 9.60 4.46
N VAL A 81 7.92 9.20 4.97
CA VAL A 81 8.24 7.79 5.28
C VAL A 81 7.26 7.23 6.31
N THR A 82 7.00 7.96 7.40
CA THR A 82 6.06 7.54 8.45
C THR A 82 4.63 7.39 7.94
N LYS A 83 4.16 8.33 7.11
CA LYS A 83 2.86 8.28 6.46
C LYS A 83 2.74 7.03 5.59
N ALA A 84 3.77 6.72 4.80
CA ALA A 84 3.80 5.52 3.98
C ALA A 84 3.79 4.23 4.82
N ASP A 85 4.52 4.17 5.95
CA ASP A 85 4.47 3.02 6.87
C ASP A 85 3.05 2.74 7.39
N VAL A 86 2.30 3.79 7.75
CA VAL A 86 0.91 3.64 8.18
C VAL A 86 0.02 3.18 7.02
N ALA A 87 0.23 3.73 5.81
CA ALA A 87 -0.47 3.29 4.60
C ALA A 87 -0.23 1.79 4.31
N PHE A 88 1.01 1.32 4.46
CA PHE A 88 1.39 -0.08 4.28
C PHE A 88 0.75 -0.99 5.34
N CYS A 89 0.65 -0.52 6.58
CA CYS A 89 -0.07 -1.24 7.64
C CYS A 89 -1.55 -1.44 7.26
N PHE A 90 -2.23 -0.39 6.79
CA PHE A 90 -3.62 -0.50 6.35
C PHE A 90 -3.78 -1.42 5.14
N TYR A 91 -2.91 -1.27 4.13
CA TYR A 91 -2.93 -2.13 2.94
C TYR A 91 -2.76 -3.60 3.30
N ARG A 92 -1.86 -3.94 4.23
CA ARG A 92 -1.70 -5.32 4.70
C ARG A 92 -2.95 -5.84 5.39
N GLY A 93 -3.61 -5.01 6.20
CA GLY A 93 -4.90 -5.35 6.80
C GLY A 93 -5.97 -5.63 5.74
N ILE A 94 -6.06 -4.78 4.72
CA ILE A 94 -6.98 -4.97 3.57
C ILE A 94 -6.65 -6.28 2.83
N TYR A 95 -5.38 -6.52 2.53
CA TYR A 95 -4.91 -7.69 1.79
C TYR A 95 -5.27 -9.01 2.52
N GLN A 96 -5.18 -9.02 3.85
CA GLN A 96 -5.55 -10.19 4.67
C GLN A 96 -7.04 -10.54 4.60
N LEU A 97 -7.90 -9.59 4.26
CA LEU A 97 -9.34 -9.82 4.13
C LEU A 97 -9.73 -10.52 2.80
N LYS A 98 -8.76 -10.79 1.91
CA LYS A 98 -8.87 -11.64 0.70
C LYS A 98 -9.99 -11.25 -0.30
N ILE A 99 -10.37 -9.98 -0.33
CA ILE A 99 -11.34 -9.45 -1.31
C ILE A 99 -10.64 -8.40 -2.18
N GLY A 100 -10.86 -8.45 -3.50
CA GLY A 100 -10.14 -7.63 -4.48
C GLY A 100 -10.15 -6.15 -4.15
N THR A 101 -8.97 -5.50 -4.13
CA THR A 101 -8.77 -4.12 -3.67
C THR A 101 -9.07 -3.13 -4.80
N PRO A 102 -9.83 -2.04 -4.57
CA PRO A 102 -10.09 -1.04 -5.61
C PRO A 102 -8.79 -0.42 -6.14
N ASP A 103 -8.75 -0.09 -7.43
CA ASP A 103 -7.55 0.47 -8.06
C ASP A 103 -7.14 1.81 -7.46
N GLU A 104 -8.09 2.64 -7.03
CA GLU A 104 -7.84 3.88 -6.29
C GLU A 104 -6.96 3.65 -5.05
N ILE A 105 -7.24 2.58 -4.30
CA ILE A 105 -6.51 2.23 -3.09
C ILE A 105 -5.11 1.70 -3.44
N ILE A 106 -5.00 0.90 -4.51
CA ILE A 106 -3.71 0.41 -5.01
C ILE A 106 -2.83 1.60 -5.42
N GLN A 107 -3.37 2.55 -6.19
CA GLN A 107 -2.66 3.75 -6.62
C GLN A 107 -2.19 4.61 -5.45
N LEU A 108 -3.03 4.80 -4.42
CA LEU A 108 -2.66 5.54 -3.22
C LEU A 108 -1.46 4.91 -2.50
N VAL A 109 -1.45 3.58 -2.37
CA VAL A 109 -0.34 2.82 -1.75
C VAL A 109 0.93 2.90 -2.61
N ILE A 110 0.80 2.80 -3.93
CA ILE A 110 1.92 2.95 -4.87
C ILE A 110 2.53 4.35 -4.76
N ASN A 111 1.70 5.40 -4.82
CA ASN A 111 2.15 6.79 -4.71
C ASN A 111 2.83 7.08 -3.37
N SER A 112 2.24 6.61 -2.27
CA SER A 112 2.83 6.71 -0.93
C SER A 112 4.20 6.03 -0.87
N GLY A 113 4.34 4.86 -1.49
CA GLY A 113 5.60 4.13 -1.51
C GLY A 113 6.67 4.77 -2.38
N ASN A 114 6.33 5.26 -3.57
CA ASN A 114 7.26 6.01 -4.41
C ASN A 114 7.82 7.23 -3.66
N ALA A 115 6.93 8.02 -3.03
CA ALA A 115 7.34 9.16 -2.22
C ALA A 115 8.22 8.75 -1.03
N ALA A 116 7.93 7.60 -0.39
CA ALA A 116 8.74 7.08 0.70
C ALA A 116 10.15 6.67 0.26
N VAL A 117 10.32 6.10 -0.94
CA VAL A 117 11.65 5.77 -1.46
C VAL A 117 12.49 7.03 -1.61
N GLU A 118 11.94 8.07 -2.25
CA GLU A 118 12.63 9.35 -2.45
C GLU A 118 12.97 10.02 -1.11
N ALA A 119 12.00 10.09 -0.19
CA ALA A 119 12.20 10.64 1.14
C ALA A 119 13.22 9.85 1.96
N ALA A 120 13.23 8.52 1.83
CA ALA A 120 14.21 7.66 2.48
C ALA A 120 15.63 7.93 1.99
N GLU A 121 15.83 8.07 0.68
CA GLU A 121 17.13 8.43 0.11
C GLU A 121 17.60 9.81 0.59
N GLN A 122 16.69 10.79 0.68
CA GLN A 122 17.01 12.11 1.22
C GLN A 122 17.48 12.04 2.68
N LEU A 123 16.77 11.28 3.54
CA LEU A 123 17.15 11.11 4.95
C LEU A 123 18.53 10.48 5.09
N VAL A 124 18.81 9.45 4.29
CA VAL A 124 20.11 8.77 4.31
C VAL A 124 21.23 9.69 3.85
N ASN A 125 21.01 10.49 2.81
CA ASN A 125 21.98 11.48 2.34
C ASN A 125 22.27 12.57 3.39
N GLN A 126 21.33 12.83 4.30
CA GLN A 126 21.50 13.73 5.43
C GLN A 126 22.11 13.04 6.67
N GLY A 127 22.45 11.76 6.60
CA GLY A 127 23.03 10.97 7.70
C GLY A 127 21.99 10.39 8.67
N PHE A 128 20.69 10.49 8.36
CA PHE A 128 19.62 9.95 9.19
C PHE A 128 19.27 8.51 8.78
N LEU A 129 19.91 7.55 9.45
CA LEU A 129 19.77 6.12 9.19
C LEU A 129 18.88 5.44 10.23
N PHE A 130 17.58 5.70 10.18
CA PHE A 130 16.62 5.02 11.06
C PHE A 130 16.20 3.68 10.46
N TRP A 131 15.97 2.68 11.32
CA TRP A 131 15.44 1.39 10.87
C TRP A 131 14.10 1.55 10.14
N ASN A 132 13.24 2.48 10.60
CA ASN A 132 11.97 2.75 9.95
C ASN A 132 12.16 3.12 8.48
N VAL A 133 13.17 3.92 8.14
CA VAL A 133 13.47 4.34 6.75
C VAL A 133 13.75 3.15 5.84
N ILE A 134 14.62 2.25 6.27
CA ILE A 134 14.98 1.05 5.48
C ILE A 134 13.81 0.05 5.48
N GLY A 135 13.15 -0.06 6.63
CA GLY A 135 11.95 -0.87 6.84
C GLY A 135 10.87 -0.51 5.84
N SER A 136 10.48 0.76 5.73
CA SER A 136 9.44 1.23 4.81
C SER A 136 9.71 0.83 3.37
N VAL A 137 10.93 1.02 2.88
CA VAL A 137 11.28 0.69 1.49
C VAL A 137 11.29 -0.83 1.27
N PHE A 138 11.76 -1.62 2.24
CA PHE A 138 11.62 -3.07 2.19
C PHE A 138 10.14 -3.51 2.18
N GLN A 139 9.32 -2.91 3.04
CA GLN A 139 7.88 -3.20 3.11
C GLN A 139 7.18 -2.85 1.80
N TYR A 140 7.53 -1.73 1.19
CA TYR A 140 7.01 -1.31 -0.11
C TYR A 140 7.36 -2.30 -1.22
N ALA A 141 8.62 -2.74 -1.28
CA ALA A 141 9.05 -3.77 -2.24
C ALA A 141 8.21 -5.06 -2.09
N CYS A 142 7.97 -5.50 -0.84
CA CYS A 142 7.10 -6.65 -0.57
C CYS A 142 5.64 -6.41 -0.99
N ILE A 143 5.13 -5.20 -0.81
CA ILE A 143 3.76 -4.84 -1.21
C ILE A 143 3.60 -4.85 -2.72
N LEU A 144 4.55 -4.29 -3.49
CA LEU A 144 4.50 -4.34 -4.95
C LEU A 144 4.48 -5.78 -5.48
N LEU A 145 5.28 -6.66 -4.88
CA LEU A 145 5.29 -8.09 -5.21
C LEU A 145 3.98 -8.82 -4.83
N ALA A 146 3.27 -8.33 -3.80
CA ALA A 146 1.99 -8.90 -3.36
C ALA A 146 0.80 -8.39 -4.18
N ILE A 147 0.83 -7.14 -4.63
CA ILE A 147 -0.18 -6.58 -5.54
C ILE A 147 -0.20 -7.37 -6.86
N ASP A 148 0.99 -7.68 -7.39
CA ASP A 148 1.17 -8.56 -8.54
C ASP A 148 0.42 -8.15 -9.83
N THR A 149 0.17 -6.86 -9.99
CA THR A 149 -0.45 -6.28 -11.20
C THR A 149 0.59 -5.60 -12.10
N PRO A 150 0.27 -5.36 -13.40
CA PRO A 150 1.12 -4.54 -14.27
C PRO A 150 1.40 -3.15 -13.68
N ALA A 151 0.37 -2.50 -13.10
CA ALA A 151 0.48 -1.19 -12.47
C ALA A 151 1.50 -1.16 -11.31
N ALA A 152 1.60 -2.22 -10.50
CA ALA A 152 2.63 -2.32 -9.46
C ALA A 152 4.01 -2.72 -10.02
N SER A 153 4.03 -3.54 -11.08
CA SER A 153 5.26 -4.14 -11.61
C SER A 153 6.27 -3.09 -12.12
N VAL A 154 5.79 -1.98 -12.68
CA VAL A 154 6.64 -0.89 -13.19
C VAL A 154 7.45 -0.19 -12.08
N HIS A 155 7.01 -0.28 -10.82
CA HIS A 155 7.67 0.36 -9.68
C HIS A 155 8.69 -0.54 -8.97
N ILE A 156 8.70 -1.86 -9.26
CA ILE A 156 9.56 -2.83 -8.58
C ILE A 156 11.05 -2.46 -8.73
N ALA A 157 11.49 -2.12 -9.94
CA ALA A 157 12.89 -1.78 -10.19
C ALA A 157 13.36 -0.59 -9.34
N THR A 158 12.55 0.47 -9.27
CA THR A 158 12.83 1.67 -8.49
C THR A 158 12.88 1.37 -6.99
N ALA A 159 11.89 0.63 -6.46
CA ALA A 159 11.86 0.26 -5.05
C ALA A 159 13.08 -0.60 -4.63
N PHE A 160 13.48 -1.56 -5.47
CA PHE A 160 14.65 -2.40 -5.21
C PHE A 160 15.95 -1.62 -5.28
N LYS A 161 16.09 -0.69 -6.24
CA LYS A 161 17.25 0.20 -6.33
C LYS A 161 17.36 1.09 -5.10
N GLY A 162 16.24 1.69 -4.68
CA GLY A 162 16.17 2.47 -3.44
C GLY A 162 16.59 1.66 -2.23
N LEU A 163 16.04 0.44 -2.06
CA LEU A 163 16.43 -0.46 -0.97
C LEU A 163 17.93 -0.76 -0.99
N GLU A 164 18.50 -1.03 -2.17
CA GLU A 164 19.92 -1.31 -2.31
C GLU A 164 20.79 -0.11 -1.89
N ASN A 165 20.41 1.11 -2.27
CA ASN A 165 21.10 2.33 -1.88
C ASN A 165 21.08 2.52 -0.36
N LEU A 166 19.92 2.35 0.27
CA LEU A 166 19.78 2.47 1.73
C LEU A 166 20.60 1.40 2.47
N VAL A 167 20.63 0.18 1.95
CA VAL A 167 21.39 -0.94 2.53
C VAL A 167 22.89 -0.69 2.41
N LYS A 168 23.36 -0.14 1.28
CA LYS A 168 24.75 0.28 1.09
C LYS A 168 25.17 1.38 2.07
N ALA A 169 24.29 2.34 2.35
CA ALA A 169 24.58 3.42 3.28
C ALA A 169 24.60 2.97 4.74
N ALA A 170 23.72 2.05 5.14
CA ALA A 170 23.65 1.55 6.50
C ALA A 170 24.68 0.45 6.84
N ASP A 171 24.99 -0.40 5.85
CA ASP A 171 25.91 -1.55 5.92
C ASP A 171 25.89 -2.36 7.22
N THR A 172 24.70 -2.82 7.62
CA THR A 172 24.55 -3.73 8.76
C THR A 172 24.22 -5.14 8.29
N GLY A 173 24.48 -6.15 9.12
CA GLY A 173 24.05 -7.51 8.83
C GLY A 173 22.53 -7.64 8.65
N LEU A 174 21.74 -6.81 9.35
CA LEU A 174 20.29 -6.83 9.25
C LEU A 174 19.80 -6.23 7.93
N THR A 175 20.38 -5.11 7.48
CA THR A 175 20.00 -4.46 6.21
C THR A 175 20.39 -5.32 5.01
N ARG A 176 21.56 -5.96 5.04
CA ARG A 176 21.95 -6.95 4.01
C ARG A 176 21.00 -8.13 3.93
N ARG A 177 20.54 -8.66 5.09
CA ARG A 177 19.51 -9.71 5.13
C ARG A 177 18.18 -9.25 4.54
N ALA A 178 17.75 -8.01 4.83
CA ALA A 178 16.51 -7.47 4.26
C ALA A 178 16.57 -7.41 2.73
N LEU A 179 17.67 -6.92 2.15
CA LEU A 179 17.85 -6.92 0.69
C LEU A 179 17.89 -8.33 0.09
N SER A 180 18.59 -9.26 0.76
CA SER A 180 18.62 -10.67 0.34
C SER A 180 17.22 -11.29 0.34
N MET A 181 16.42 -11.00 1.36
CA MET A 181 15.04 -11.48 1.46
C MET A 181 14.17 -10.89 0.35
N ALA A 182 14.25 -9.59 0.09
CA ALA A 182 13.50 -8.95 -1.00
C ALA A 182 13.85 -9.59 -2.36
N ARG A 183 15.14 -9.83 -2.63
CA ARG A 183 15.59 -10.51 -3.86
C ARG A 183 15.08 -11.95 -3.95
N HIS A 184 15.04 -12.66 -2.83
CA HIS A 184 14.47 -14.00 -2.78
C HIS A 184 12.96 -13.97 -3.10
N LEU A 185 12.19 -13.05 -2.51
CA LEU A 185 10.76 -12.90 -2.82
C LEU A 185 10.51 -12.56 -4.29
N LEU A 186 11.34 -11.70 -4.89
CA LEU A 186 11.29 -11.42 -6.32
C LEU A 186 11.52 -12.69 -7.15
N SER A 187 12.50 -13.52 -6.78
CA SER A 187 12.77 -14.78 -7.49
C SER A 187 11.58 -15.76 -7.42
N LEU A 188 10.89 -15.81 -6.28
CA LEU A 188 9.69 -16.62 -6.10
C LEU A 188 8.52 -16.09 -6.96
N ASN A 189 8.34 -14.76 -7.02
CA ASN A 189 7.32 -14.15 -7.88
C ASN A 189 7.61 -14.44 -9.37
N ILE A 190 8.86 -14.33 -9.82
CA ILE A 190 9.26 -14.70 -11.19
C ILE A 190 8.96 -16.18 -11.48
N ALA A 191 9.28 -17.08 -10.56
CA ALA A 191 9.00 -18.50 -10.72
C ALA A 191 7.49 -18.79 -10.80
N LYS A 192 6.68 -18.11 -9.99
CA LYS A 192 5.22 -18.16 -10.04
C LYS A 192 4.71 -17.74 -11.43
N LYS A 193 5.11 -16.56 -11.92
CA LYS A 193 4.67 -16.04 -13.24
C LYS A 193 5.08 -16.95 -14.39
N ARG A 194 6.28 -17.51 -14.38
CA ARG A 194 6.73 -18.49 -15.38
C ARG A 194 5.87 -19.74 -15.39
N LYS A 195 5.47 -20.23 -14.20
CA LYS A 195 4.59 -21.39 -14.09
C LYS A 195 3.19 -21.10 -14.63
N GLU A 196 2.64 -19.93 -14.32
CA GLU A 196 1.34 -19.48 -14.83
C GLU A 196 1.36 -19.34 -16.35
N LEU A 197 2.41 -18.71 -16.90
CA LEU A 197 2.60 -18.60 -18.35
C LEU A 197 2.69 -19.98 -19.03
N ALA A 198 3.52 -20.88 -18.50
CA ALA A 198 3.67 -22.23 -19.06
C ALA A 198 2.35 -23.02 -19.07
N GLN A 199 1.45 -22.76 -18.11
CA GLN A 199 0.12 -23.37 -18.09
C GLN A 199 -0.78 -22.82 -19.20
N LEU A 200 -0.72 -21.51 -19.47
CA LEU A 200 -1.47 -20.88 -20.56
C LEU A 200 -0.96 -21.34 -21.93
N GLU A 201 0.36 -21.38 -22.12
CA GLU A 201 0.98 -21.88 -23.35
C GLU A 201 0.64 -23.35 -23.62
N ALA A 202 0.55 -24.19 -22.59
CA ALA A 202 0.13 -25.58 -22.73
C ALA A 202 -1.33 -25.72 -23.22
N VAL A 203 -2.20 -24.80 -22.80
CA VAL A 203 -3.59 -24.73 -23.29
C VAL A 203 -3.62 -24.27 -24.75
N GLU A 204 -2.86 -23.24 -25.11
CA GLU A 204 -2.73 -22.78 -26.50
C GLU A 204 -2.24 -23.90 -27.44
N ALA A 205 -1.18 -24.61 -27.04
CA ALA A 205 -0.64 -25.73 -27.80
C ALA A 205 -1.67 -26.87 -28.01
N SER A 206 -2.58 -27.07 -27.05
CA SER A 206 -3.65 -28.06 -27.20
C SER A 206 -4.65 -27.69 -28.30
N TYR A 207 -4.93 -26.40 -28.54
CA TYR A 207 -5.82 -25.95 -29.62
C TYR A 207 -5.20 -26.14 -31.01
N GLN A 208 -3.90 -25.92 -31.15
CA GLN A 208 -3.19 -26.16 -32.41
C GLN A 208 -3.27 -27.63 -32.86
N PHE A 209 -3.40 -28.56 -31.90
CA PHE A 209 -3.63 -29.98 -32.18
C PHE A 209 -5.04 -30.25 -32.79
N PHE A 210 -6.05 -29.46 -32.43
CA PHE A 210 -7.42 -29.61 -32.94
C PHE A 210 -7.68 -28.87 -34.26
N GLN A 211 -6.94 -27.79 -34.57
CA GLN A 211 -7.04 -27.08 -35.85
C GLN A 211 -6.40 -27.82 -37.04
N ALA A 212 -5.72 -28.94 -36.80
CA ALA A 212 -5.22 -29.81 -37.87
C ALA A 212 -6.34 -30.65 -38.57
N GLN A 213 -7.60 -30.51 -38.15
CA GLN A 213 -8.75 -31.03 -38.92
C GLN A 213 -9.23 -29.98 -39.94
N PRO A 214 -9.43 -30.34 -41.21
CA PRO A 214 -9.88 -29.40 -42.24
C PRO A 214 -11.28 -28.87 -41.89
N GLU A 215 -11.42 -27.55 -41.94
CA GLU A 215 -12.69 -26.85 -41.68
C GLU A 215 -13.79 -27.35 -42.64
N PRO A 216 -15.02 -27.60 -42.16
CA PRO A 216 -16.18 -27.69 -43.04
C PRO A 216 -16.48 -26.30 -43.59
N GLU A 217 -16.52 -26.18 -44.92
CA GLU A 217 -16.80 -24.94 -45.68
C GLU A 217 -17.93 -24.10 -45.03
N ALA A 218 -17.58 -22.96 -44.44
CA ALA A 218 -18.53 -22.05 -43.82
C ALA A 218 -18.96 -20.95 -44.81
N ASN A 219 -20.28 -20.80 -44.94
CA ASN A 219 -20.96 -19.89 -45.86
C ASN A 219 -20.65 -18.41 -45.56
N THR A 220 -20.25 -17.67 -46.60
CA THR A 220 -19.87 -16.24 -46.63
C THR A 220 -21.04 -15.25 -46.45
N ALA A 221 -21.75 -15.30 -45.32
CA ALA A 221 -22.90 -14.40 -45.09
C ALA A 221 -23.00 -13.79 -43.69
N VAL A 222 -21.91 -13.69 -42.92
CA VAL A 222 -21.92 -12.99 -41.63
C VAL A 222 -21.12 -11.69 -41.75
N PRO A 223 -21.72 -10.51 -41.50
CA PRO A 223 -20.99 -9.25 -41.49
C PRO A 223 -19.93 -9.29 -40.40
N ASP A 224 -18.76 -8.73 -40.70
CA ASP A 224 -17.65 -8.51 -39.76
C ASP A 224 -18.15 -7.65 -38.60
N MET A 225 -18.55 -8.33 -37.53
CA MET A 225 -18.94 -7.71 -36.28
C MET A 225 -17.62 -7.36 -35.61
N GLY A 226 -17.31 -6.07 -35.45
CA GLY A 226 -16.02 -5.54 -34.97
C GLY A 226 -15.69 -5.94 -33.53
N TRP A 227 -15.47 -7.23 -33.31
CA TRP A 227 -15.14 -7.84 -32.03
C TRP A 227 -13.66 -7.64 -31.67
N GLY A 228 -12.80 -7.19 -32.58
CA GLY A 228 -11.34 -7.22 -32.40
C GLY A 228 -10.78 -6.24 -31.35
N ASP A 229 -11.37 -5.05 -31.22
CA ASP A 229 -10.62 -3.90 -30.65
C ASP A 229 -10.80 -3.70 -29.13
N GLY A 230 -11.60 -4.55 -28.45
CA GLY A 230 -11.94 -4.40 -27.02
C GLY A 230 -11.37 -5.48 -26.08
N TRP A 231 -10.86 -6.59 -26.61
CA TRP A 231 -10.47 -7.74 -25.76
C TRP A 231 -9.12 -7.55 -25.05
N ASP A 232 -8.21 -6.76 -25.61
CA ASP A 232 -6.93 -6.45 -24.95
C ASP A 232 -7.16 -5.65 -23.65
N GLN A 233 -8.18 -4.78 -23.64
CA GLN A 233 -8.54 -3.97 -22.48
C GLN A 233 -9.18 -4.81 -21.37
N PHE A 234 -9.88 -5.90 -21.70
CA PHE A 234 -10.46 -6.83 -20.74
C PHE A 234 -9.41 -7.52 -19.85
N LEU A 235 -8.24 -7.85 -20.42
CA LEU A 235 -7.14 -8.48 -19.68
C LEU A 235 -6.38 -7.47 -18.79
N ILE A 236 -6.49 -6.18 -19.08
CA ILE A 236 -5.82 -5.10 -18.34
C ILE A 236 -6.75 -4.56 -17.23
N GLU A 237 -8.05 -4.45 -17.47
CA GLU A 237 -9.07 -3.94 -16.55
C GLU A 237 -10.38 -4.79 -16.61
N PRO A 238 -10.48 -5.89 -15.85
CA PRO A 238 -11.59 -6.85 -15.95
C PRO A 238 -12.95 -6.33 -15.43
N TYR A 239 -13.03 -5.06 -14.99
CA TYR A 239 -14.22 -4.42 -14.45
C TYR A 239 -14.80 -3.28 -15.31
N LEU A 240 -14.17 -2.94 -16.44
CA LEU A 240 -14.80 -2.05 -17.42
C LEU A 240 -15.91 -2.81 -18.16
N SER A 241 -17.12 -2.23 -18.19
CA SER A 241 -18.25 -2.82 -18.91
C SER A 241 -17.94 -2.89 -20.40
N MET A 242 -17.95 -4.10 -20.95
CA MET A 242 -17.85 -4.44 -22.38
C MET A 242 -19.04 -3.94 -23.23
N LEU A 243 -19.91 -3.11 -22.67
CA LEU A 243 -21.09 -2.58 -23.35
C LEU A 243 -20.85 -1.09 -23.59
N GLY A 244 -20.69 -0.73 -24.87
CA GLY A 244 -20.52 0.65 -25.31
C GLY A 244 -21.68 1.58 -24.90
N PRO A 245 -21.55 2.89 -25.19
CA PRO A 245 -22.44 3.92 -24.65
C PRO A 245 -23.89 3.73 -25.12
N ASP A 246 -24.80 3.75 -24.15
CA ASP A 246 -26.22 4.09 -24.23
C ASP A 246 -26.98 3.76 -25.53
N ILE A 247 -27.71 2.64 -25.52
CA ILE A 247 -28.99 2.58 -26.25
C ILE A 247 -29.97 3.45 -25.44
N GLN A 248 -30.16 4.69 -25.90
CA GLN A 248 -31.29 5.52 -25.47
C GLN A 248 -32.60 4.83 -25.84
N LEU A 249 -33.45 4.61 -24.85
CA LEU A 249 -34.90 4.47 -24.98
C LEU A 249 -35.58 5.13 -23.78
#